data_AF-A0A5K0YJ99-F1
#
_entry.id   AF-A0A5K0YJ99-F1
#
_cell.length_a   1.000
_cell.length_b   1.000
_cell.length_c   1.000
_cell.angle_alpha   90.00
_cell.angle_beta   90.00
_cell.angle_gamma   90.00
#
_symmetry.space_group_name_H-M   'P 1'
#
loop_
_entity.id
_entity.type
_entity.pdbx_description
1 polymer ?
#
loop_
_entity_poly.entity_id
_entity_poly.type
_entity_poly.pdbx_seq_one_letter_code
_entity_poly.pdbx_strand_id
1 'polypeptide(L)'
;VDDDTKKMHTEDWKFIEGSKIWEWKMPAAEIGGKILPGLMLSYDDLPHYLKSCFVYCCIYPKDYEIERETLIRQWVAHGLIEEKDGIDVE
;
A
#
# COMPACT_ATOMS: atom_id res chain seq x y z
N VAL A 1 0.88 -3.39 -20.04
CA VAL A 1 1.37 -3.57 -18.67
C VAL A 1 2.16 -2.33 -18.39
N ASP A 2 1.50 -1.32 -17.82
CA ASP A 2 2.17 -0.09 -17.43
C ASP A 2 3.16 -0.42 -16.30
N ASP A 3 4.39 0.06 -16.44
CA ASP A 3 5.42 -0.04 -15.40
C ASP A 3 5.07 0.99 -14.31
N ASP A 4 4.25 0.59 -13.34
CA ASP A 4 3.87 1.42 -12.19
C ASP A 4 5.03 1.64 -11.20
N THR A 5 6.26 1.25 -11.57
CA THR A 5 7.44 1.39 -10.72
C THR A 5 7.92 2.84 -10.72
N LYS A 6 7.55 3.58 -9.67
CA LYS A 6 8.07 4.94 -9.43
C LYS A 6 9.60 4.91 -9.33
N LYS A 7 10.28 5.69 -10.17
CA LYS A 7 11.73 5.88 -10.09
C LYS A 7 12.06 6.81 -8.93
N MET A 8 13.01 6.41 -8.10
CA MET A 8 13.42 7.18 -6.92
C MET A 8 14.75 7.88 -7.20
N HIS A 9 14.78 9.20 -7.04
CA HIS A 9 15.96 10.03 -7.24
C HIS A 9 16.66 10.32 -5.92
N THR A 10 17.93 10.73 -5.99
CA THR A 10 18.74 11.09 -4.80
C THR A 10 18.08 12.17 -3.94
N GLU A 11 17.31 13.07 -4.55
CA GLU A 11 16.61 14.16 -3.85
C GLU A 11 15.43 13.63 -3.03
N ASP A 12 14.69 12.64 -3.53
CA ASP A 12 13.60 11.98 -2.81
C ASP A 12 14.12 11.30 -1.54
N TRP A 13 15.28 10.65 -1.63
CA TRP A 13 15.93 10.03 -0.48
C TRP A 13 16.35 11.04 0.59
N LYS A 14 16.89 12.19 0.18
CA LYS A 14 17.24 13.27 1.12
C LYS A 14 16.00 13.85 1.81
N PHE A 15 14.90 13.97 1.09
CA PHE A 15 13.62 14.39 1.66
C PHE A 15 13.11 13.38 2.69
N ILE A 16 13.12 12.09 2.34
CA ILE A 16 12.73 10.99 3.23
C ILE A 16 13.59 11.03 4.49
N GLU A 17 14.92 11.10 4.36
CA GLU A 17 15.85 11.15 5.50
C GLU A 17 15.60 12.36 6.41
N GLY A 18 15.31 13.52 5.83
CA GLY A 18 15.02 14.76 6.58
C GLY A 18 13.61 14.84 7.17
N SER A 19 12.76 13.84 7.00
CA SER A 19 11.37 13.88 7.44
C SER A 19 11.23 13.89 8.97
N LYS A 20 10.35 14.74 9.48
CA LYS A 20 10.04 14.80 10.93
C LYS A 20 9.32 13.55 11.45
N ILE A 21 8.86 12.67 10.55
CA ILE A 21 8.18 11.43 10.92
C ILE A 21 9.08 10.51 11.75
N TRP A 22 10.41 10.60 11.58
CA TRP A 22 11.38 9.85 12.37
C TRP A 22 11.46 10.29 13.83
N GLU A 23 10.98 11.49 14.15
CA GLU A 23 10.96 12.03 15.51
C GLU A 23 9.71 11.59 16.30
N TRP A 24 8.74 10.93 15.64
CA TRP A 24 7.50 10.52 16.27
C TRP A 24 7.77 9.44 17.31
N LYS A 25 7.51 9.78 18.58
CA LYS A 25 7.66 8.86 19.71
C LYS A 25 6.47 7.92 19.79
N MET A 26 6.54 6.80 19.07
CA MET A 26 5.62 5.69 19.25
C MET A 26 6.10 4.79 20.40
N PRO A 27 5.21 4.33 21.31
CA PRO A 27 5.59 3.38 22.34
C PRO A 27 6.18 2.12 21.71
N ALA A 28 7.35 1.67 22.16
CA ALA A 28 8.01 0.47 21.61
C ALA A 28 7.18 -0.82 21.79
N ALA A 29 6.17 -0.79 22.66
CA ALA A 29 5.23 -1.88 22.90
C ALA A 29 4.04 -1.90 21.92
N GLU A 30 3.86 -0.88 21.08
CA GLU A 30 2.83 -0.87 20.05
C GLU A 30 3.31 -1.57 18.77
N ILE A 31 2.37 -2.19 18.05
CA ILE A 31 2.62 -2.83 16.76
C ILE A 31 3.26 -1.80 15.82
N GLY A 32 4.47 -2.08 15.35
CA GLY A 32 5.16 -1.24 14.37
C GLY A 32 6.27 -0.33 14.91
N GLY A 33 6.46 -0.19 16.23
CA GLY A 33 7.61 0.47 16.87
C GLY A 33 8.44 1.44 16.00
N LYS A 34 9.71 1.08 15.72
CA LYS A 34 10.65 1.90 14.90
C LYS A 34 10.42 1.81 13.38
N ILE A 35 9.62 0.85 12.91
CA ILE A 35 9.39 0.63 11.47
C ILE A 35 8.19 1.42 10.95
N LEU A 36 7.24 1.79 11.82
CA LEU A 36 6.01 2.47 11.49
C LEU A 36 6.22 3.78 10.70
N PRO A 37 7.20 4.65 11.05
CA PRO A 37 7.45 5.85 10.25
C PRO A 37 7.77 5.54 8.78
N GLY A 38 8.57 4.49 8.53
CA GLY A 38 8.88 4.05 7.18
C GLY A 38 7.65 3.49 6.45
N LEU A 39 6.83 2.68 7.12
CA LEU A 39 5.59 2.14 6.55
C LEU A 39 4.59 3.25 6.21
N MET A 40 4.52 4.30 7.05
CA MET A 40 3.64 5.44 6.81
C MET A 40 4.08 6.21 5.56
N LEU A 41 5.38 6.46 5.40
CA LEU A 41 5.92 7.09 4.19
C LEU A 41 5.64 6.25 2.94
N SER A 42 5.81 4.92 3.02
CA SER A 42 5.47 4.03 1.91
C SER A 42 3.97 4.07 1.58
N TYR A 43 3.10 4.12 2.60
CA TYR A 43 1.66 4.25 2.40
C TYR A 43 1.29 5.61 1.80
N ASP A 44 1.95 6.69 2.21
CA ASP A 44 1.73 8.03 1.67
C ASP A 44 2.14 8.11 0.19
N ASP A 45 3.20 7.39 -0.20
CA ASP A 45 3.72 7.33 -1.56
C ASP A 45 2.90 6.44 -2.52
N LEU A 46 2.05 5.55 -2.00
CA LEU A 46 1.21 4.70 -2.83
C LEU A 46 0.24 5.53 -3.69
N PRO A 47 0.02 5.14 -4.96
CA PRO A 47 -1.09 5.65 -5.76
C PRO A 47 -2.42 5.53 -5.02
N HIS A 48 -3.30 6.53 -5.19
CA HIS A 48 -4.56 6.62 -4.45
C HIS A 48 -5.41 5.34 -4.53
N TYR A 49 -5.49 4.72 -5.71
CA TYR A 49 -6.26 3.48 -5.93
C TYR A 49 -5.67 2.27 -5.18
N LEU A 50 -4.35 2.22 -4.95
CA LEU A 50 -3.69 1.14 -4.22
C LEU A 50 -3.79 1.30 -2.71
N LYS A 51 -3.95 2.52 -2.19
CA LYS A 51 -4.08 2.76 -0.74
C LYS A 51 -5.26 1.98 -0.14
N SER A 52 -6.44 2.07 -0.78
CA SER A 52 -7.64 1.36 -0.34
C SER A 52 -7.48 -0.16 -0.45
N CYS A 53 -6.85 -0.65 -1.52
CA CYS A 53 -6.55 -2.08 -1.70
C CYS A 53 -5.61 -2.60 -0.60
N PHE A 54 -4.57 -1.84 -0.25
CA PHE A 54 -3.63 -2.19 0.80
C PHE A 54 -4.30 -2.24 2.18
N VAL A 55 -5.13 -1.24 2.51
CA VAL A 55 -5.89 -1.22 3.79
C VAL A 55 -6.88 -2.39 3.87
N TYR A 56 -7.47 -2.80 2.74
CA TYR A 56 -8.37 -3.95 2.72
C TYR A 56 -7.70 -5.23 3.22
N CYS A 57 -6.38 -5.41 3.01
CA CYS A 57 -5.66 -6.57 3.52
C CYS A 57 -5.72 -6.71 5.05
N CYS A 58 -5.99 -5.62 5.79
CA CYS A 58 -6.12 -5.64 7.25
C CYS A 58 -7.36 -6.37 7.77
N ILE A 59 -8.31 -6.77 6.91
CA ILE A 59 -9.45 -7.61 7.34
C ILE A 59 -9.02 -9.04 7.67
N TYR A 60 -7.89 -9.47 7.10
CA TYR A 60 -7.38 -10.81 7.30
C TYR A 60 -6.70 -10.91 8.68
N PRO A 61 -6.92 -12.02 9.41
CA PRO A 61 -6.22 -12.25 10.66
C PRO A 61 -4.71 -12.20 10.49
N LYS A 62 -4.00 -11.91 11.59
CA LYS A 62 -2.55 -12.00 11.61
C LYS A 62 -2.09 -13.39 11.15
N ASP A 63 -1.04 -13.40 10.31
CA ASP A 63 -0.41 -14.62 9.76
C ASP A 63 -1.32 -15.43 8.82
N TYR A 64 -2.43 -14.85 8.32
CA TYR A 64 -3.29 -15.48 7.32
C TYR A 64 -2.66 -15.46 5.92
N GLU A 65 -2.70 -16.59 5.21
CA GLU A 65 -2.27 -16.69 3.82
C GLU A 65 -3.35 -16.14 2.88
N ILE A 66 -3.09 -14.98 2.28
CA ILE A 66 -4.04 -14.34 1.36
C ILE A 66 -3.81 -14.88 -0.05
N GLU A 67 -4.77 -15.64 -0.56
CA GLU A 67 -4.74 -16.10 -1.96
C GLU A 67 -5.04 -14.93 -2.91
N ARG A 68 -4.14 -14.71 -3.87
CA ARG A 68 -4.19 -13.55 -4.80
C ARG A 68 -5.51 -13.46 -5.56
N GLU A 69 -5.99 -14.56 -6.15
CA GLU A 69 -7.19 -14.54 -6.99
C GLU A 69 -8.44 -14.21 -6.16
N THR A 70 -8.56 -14.77 -4.95
CA THR A 70 -9.62 -14.40 -4.00
C THR A 70 -9.54 -12.93 -3.60
N LEU A 71 -8.35 -12.41 -3.31
CA LEU A 71 -8.17 -11.00 -2.95
C LEU A 71 -8.60 -10.06 -4.07
N ILE A 72 -8.21 -10.36 -5.31
CA ILE A 72 -8.60 -9.57 -6.49
C ILE A 72 -10.12 -9.57 -6.65
N ARG A 73 -10.78 -10.74 -6.57
CA ARG A 73 -12.25 -10.85 -6.68
C ARG A 73 -12.96 -10.06 -5.59
N GLN A 74 -12.43 -10.05 -4.38
CA GLN A 74 -12.95 -9.25 -3.28
C GLN A 74 -12.78 -7.76 -3.54
N TRP A 75 -11.63 -7.31 -4.03
CA TRP A 75 -11.43 -5.91 -4.40
C TRP A 75 -12.41 -5.47 -5.48
N VAL A 76 -12.68 -6.30 -6.51
CA VAL A 76 -13.73 -6.03 -7.51
C VAL A 76 -15.11 -5.96 -6.85
N ALA A 77 -15.48 -6.96 -6.05
CA ALA A 77 -16.79 -7.03 -5.40
C ALA A 77 -17.05 -5.85 -4.44
N HIS A 78 -16.00 -5.31 -3.83
CA HIS A 78 -16.06 -4.12 -2.97
C HIS A 78 -15.88 -2.79 -3.73
N GLY A 79 -15.71 -2.83 -5.06
CA GLY A 79 -15.52 -1.64 -5.90
C GLY A 79 -14.20 -0.90 -5.64
N LEU A 80 -13.19 -1.59 -5.12
CA LEU A 80 -11.84 -1.05 -4.89
C LEU A 80 -11.00 -1.03 -6.17
N ILE A 81 -11.28 -1.96 -7.07
CA ILE A 81 -10.77 -1.97 -8.44
C ILE A 81 -11.94 -2.16 -9.39
N GLU A 82 -11.89 -1.45 -10.50
CA GLU A 82 -12.83 -1.66 -11.60
C GLU A 82 -12.33 -2.84 -12.44
N GLU A 83 -13.23 -3.78 -12.73
CA GLU A 83 -13.00 -4.71 -13.81
C GLU A 83 -13.07 -3.88 -15.09
N LYS A 84 -11.95 -3.75 -15.80
CA LYS A 84 -12.01 -3.18 -17.16
C LYS A 84 -12.83 -4.17 -17.98
N ASP A 85 -14.06 -3.79 -18.27
CA ASP A 85 -14.88 -4.47 -19.27
C ASP A 85 -13.98 -4.68 -20.49
N GLY A 86 -13.79 -5.95 -20.86
CA GLY A 86 -13.09 -6.30 -22.07
C GLY A 86 -13.82 -5.64 -23.24
N ILE A 87 -13.27 -4.54 -23.75
CA ILE A 87 -13.60 -4.08 -25.09
C ILE A 87 -13.08 -5.17 -26.04
N ASP A 88 -14.06 -5.74 -26.75
CA ASP A 88 -14.03 -6.62 -27.93
C ASP A 88 -13.85 -8.14 -27.70
N VAL A 89 -14.94 -8.91 -27.88
CA VAL A 89 -15.38 -9.56 -29.15
C VAL A 89 -16.89 -9.87 -28.97
N GLU A 90 -17.87 -9.40 -29.75
CA GLU A 90 -18.08 -9.38 -31.20
C GLU A 90 -19.05 -8.25 -31.61
#